data_AF-A0A2A9F8I7-F1
#
_entry.id   AF-A0A2A9F8I7-F1
#
_cell.length_a   1.000
_cell.length_b   1.000
_cell.length_c   1.000
_cell.angle_alpha   90.00
_cell.angle_beta   90.00
_cell.angle_gamma   90.00
#
_symmetry.space_group_name_H-M   'P 1'
#
loop_
_entity.id
_entity.type
_entity.pdbx_description
1 polymer ?
#
loop_
_entity_poly.entity_id
_entity_poly.type
_entity_poly.pdbx_seq_one_letter_code
_entity_poly.pdbx_strand_id
1 'polypeptide(L)'
;MNDDLIVVLTAFNTEYNAVLAKLADVEPHWHDKGTLFEIGTVKGTSCRIALSLTGKGTHPAAVLAERAIEHFSPAALLFVGVAGALWDTPLGDVVVATHVQAYHGGTAEDDGLKARPRGWEIAHDVSQIAHYVARAGKWEPDVAPGTQVRFGVIAAGEVVHNSRLSAEARWIRQHYNDAMAIEMEAAGVAQAGHLGGCPVAIVRGISDLADGKKNSAADHNWQPIAASHAAAFAVRLAEQLIRKGEFRTMKERTSGQSGSVHNYAAGQVGIQAVNVVGSNVYQNSSGPIGGARDLAAELAIVRAELERERARGQVDDATYGAACTELDQADEALGAEGPERKDKVVLALKRLGGLVSELAGLAAKVTALIAAAKGLA
;
A
#
# COMPACT_ATOMS: atom_id res chain seq x y z
N MET A 1 -6.64 3.05 0.31
CA MET A 1 -6.04 3.13 -1.02
C MET A 1 -7.11 2.72 -2.02
N ASN A 2 -7.21 3.45 -3.14
CA ASN A 2 -8.00 3.11 -4.29
C ASN A 2 -7.12 2.25 -5.21
N ASP A 3 -7.39 0.94 -5.22
CA ASP A 3 -6.51 -0.06 -5.85
C ASP A 3 -6.54 -0.01 -7.39
N ASP A 4 -7.44 0.79 -7.97
CA ASP A 4 -7.70 0.86 -9.41
C ASP A 4 -7.21 2.18 -10.06
N LEU A 5 -6.58 3.08 -9.27
CA LEU A 5 -6.14 4.40 -9.73
C LEU A 5 -4.66 4.67 -9.43
N ILE A 6 -3.94 5.12 -10.46
CA ILE A 6 -2.58 5.67 -10.34
C ILE A 6 -2.64 7.18 -10.49
N VAL A 7 -1.93 7.91 -9.63
CA VAL A 7 -1.67 9.34 -9.86
C VAL A 7 -0.39 9.46 -10.67
N VAL A 8 -0.43 10.26 -11.74
CA VAL A 8 0.77 10.66 -12.49
C VAL A 8 0.95 12.16 -12.37
N LEU A 9 2.13 12.58 -11.92
CA LEU A 9 2.51 13.98 -11.84
C LEU A 9 3.66 14.26 -12.83
N THR A 10 3.62 15.42 -13.46
CA THR A 10 4.67 15.91 -14.38
C THR A 10 5.03 17.36 -14.05
N ALA A 11 6.16 17.87 -14.53
CA ALA A 11 6.61 19.24 -14.28
C ALA A 11 6.37 20.17 -15.48
N PHE A 12 6.42 19.63 -16.71
CA PHE A 12 6.27 20.38 -17.96
C PHE A 12 5.11 19.92 -18.83
N ASN A 13 4.56 20.85 -19.62
CA ASN A 13 3.52 20.54 -20.62
C ASN A 13 3.97 19.46 -21.61
N THR A 14 5.24 19.42 -22.01
CA THR A 14 5.76 18.36 -22.91
C THR A 14 5.64 16.98 -22.28
N GLU A 15 5.94 16.87 -20.99
CA GLU A 15 5.85 15.63 -20.22
C GLU A 15 4.40 15.24 -19.97
N TYR A 16 3.58 16.23 -19.60
CA TYR A 16 2.13 16.08 -19.45
C TYR A 16 1.48 15.54 -20.72
N ASN A 17 1.76 16.18 -21.86
CA ASN A 17 1.21 15.79 -23.16
C ASN A 17 1.68 14.39 -23.58
N ALA A 18 2.91 14.01 -23.24
CA ALA A 18 3.42 12.66 -23.49
C ALA A 18 2.62 11.58 -22.73
N VAL A 19 2.25 11.85 -21.48
CA VAL A 19 1.36 10.95 -20.72
C VAL A 19 -0.07 11.01 -21.25
N LEU A 20 -0.61 12.20 -21.47
CA LEU A 20 -1.97 12.42 -21.97
C LEU A 20 -2.22 11.70 -23.30
N ALA A 21 -1.23 11.69 -24.21
CA ALA A 21 -1.32 10.99 -25.49
C ALA A 21 -1.54 9.47 -25.35
N LYS A 22 -1.25 8.89 -24.19
CA LYS A 22 -1.47 7.46 -23.87
C LYS A 22 -2.85 7.18 -23.27
N LEU A 23 -3.64 8.21 -22.96
CA LEU A 23 -4.94 8.10 -22.32
C LEU A 23 -6.10 8.22 -23.32
N ALA A 24 -7.22 7.59 -22.99
CA ALA A 24 -8.53 7.72 -23.63
C ALA A 24 -9.55 8.20 -22.58
N ASP A 25 -10.69 8.71 -23.07
CA ASP A 25 -11.83 9.13 -22.25
C ASP A 25 -11.42 10.08 -21.11
N VAL A 26 -10.64 11.10 -21.48
CA VAL A 26 -10.05 12.04 -20.52
C VAL A 26 -11.09 13.09 -20.12
N GLU A 27 -11.32 13.22 -18.82
CA GLU A 27 -12.24 14.18 -18.24
C GLU A 27 -11.55 15.05 -17.17
N PRO A 28 -11.91 16.35 -17.10
CA PRO A 28 -11.39 17.23 -16.05
C PRO A 28 -12.01 16.86 -14.68
N HIS A 29 -11.16 16.76 -13.67
CA HIS A 29 -11.53 16.52 -12.27
C HIS A 29 -10.97 17.64 -11.39
N TRP A 30 -11.86 18.43 -10.80
CA TRP A 30 -11.47 19.53 -9.91
C TRP A 30 -11.37 19.06 -8.46
N HIS A 31 -10.26 19.40 -7.82
CA HIS A 31 -10.12 19.34 -6.36
C HIS A 31 -10.79 20.56 -5.71
N ASP A 32 -11.34 20.41 -4.51
CA ASP A 32 -12.08 21.47 -3.80
C ASP A 32 -11.27 22.75 -3.53
N LYS A 33 -9.94 22.64 -3.55
CA LYS A 33 -9.00 23.77 -3.42
C LYS A 33 -8.48 24.31 -4.77
N GLY A 34 -9.11 23.95 -5.88
CA GLY A 34 -8.87 24.52 -7.21
C GLY A 34 -7.78 23.84 -8.05
N THR A 35 -7.16 22.75 -7.57
CA THR A 35 -6.24 21.96 -8.42
C THR A 35 -7.03 21.17 -9.45
N LEU A 36 -6.62 21.26 -10.72
CA LEU A 36 -7.18 20.47 -11.81
C LEU A 36 -6.35 19.20 -12.02
N PHE A 37 -7.04 18.07 -12.07
CA PHE A 37 -6.54 16.81 -12.56
C PHE A 37 -7.28 16.47 -13.85
N GLU A 38 -6.63 15.76 -14.76
CA GLU A 38 -7.31 15.08 -15.86
C GLU A 38 -7.31 13.59 -15.58
N ILE A 39 -8.51 13.00 -15.52
CA ILE A 39 -8.65 11.57 -15.27
C ILE A 39 -8.98 10.90 -16.60
N GLY A 40 -8.15 9.95 -16.99
CA GLY A 40 -8.37 9.14 -18.18
C GLY A 40 -8.06 7.68 -17.94
N THR A 41 -8.32 6.85 -18.95
CA THR A 41 -8.00 5.42 -18.93
C THR A 41 -6.87 5.15 -19.91
N VAL A 42 -5.88 4.35 -19.52
CA VAL A 42 -4.80 3.95 -20.42
C VAL A 42 -5.38 3.16 -21.58
N LYS A 43 -5.07 3.60 -22.81
CA LYS A 43 -5.63 3.04 -24.06
C LYS A 43 -5.50 1.51 -24.10
N GLY A 44 -6.65 0.83 -24.28
CA GLY A 44 -6.70 -0.63 -24.39
C GLY A 44 -6.61 -1.39 -23.05
N THR A 45 -6.74 -0.70 -21.91
CA THR A 45 -6.75 -1.32 -20.57
C THR A 45 -7.83 -0.72 -19.66
N SER A 46 -7.98 -1.25 -18.44
CA SER A 46 -8.82 -0.70 -17.36
C SER A 46 -8.07 0.27 -16.43
N CYS A 47 -6.76 0.48 -16.63
CA CYS A 47 -5.93 1.26 -15.72
C CYS A 47 -6.31 2.75 -15.80
N ARG A 48 -6.83 3.30 -14.70
CA ARG A 48 -7.16 4.73 -14.61
C ARG A 48 -5.96 5.53 -14.12
N ILE A 49 -5.73 6.68 -14.75
CA ILE A 49 -4.67 7.63 -14.38
C ILE A 49 -5.31 8.99 -14.07
N ALA A 50 -4.99 9.54 -12.90
CA ALA A 50 -5.21 10.95 -12.57
C ALA A 50 -3.93 11.73 -12.84
N LEU A 51 -3.93 12.57 -13.87
CA LEU A 51 -2.78 13.32 -14.37
C LEU A 51 -2.85 14.79 -13.92
N SER A 52 -1.73 15.37 -13.45
CA SER A 52 -1.65 16.81 -13.18
C SER A 52 -0.23 17.36 -13.33
N LEU A 53 -0.15 18.68 -13.53
CA LEU A 53 1.10 19.45 -13.61
C LEU A 53 1.47 20.02 -12.24
N THR A 54 2.70 19.75 -11.83
CA THR A 54 3.27 20.26 -10.59
C THR A 54 3.95 21.62 -10.73
N GLY A 55 4.45 21.92 -11.93
CA GLY A 55 5.39 23.02 -12.14
C GLY A 55 6.82 22.66 -11.72
N LYS A 56 7.70 23.65 -11.72
CA LYS A 56 9.13 23.47 -11.42
C LYS A 56 9.42 23.57 -9.93
N GLY A 57 10.37 22.78 -9.46
CA GLY A 57 10.93 22.87 -8.11
C GLY A 57 10.32 21.88 -7.11
N THR A 58 11.07 21.58 -6.06
CA THR A 58 10.71 20.52 -5.10
C THR A 58 9.53 20.90 -4.22
N HIS A 59 9.39 22.19 -3.89
CA HIS A 59 8.33 22.69 -3.03
C HIS A 59 6.92 22.56 -3.65
N PRO A 60 6.64 23.11 -4.85
CA PRO A 60 5.32 22.94 -5.46
C PRO A 60 5.03 21.48 -5.79
N ALA A 61 6.05 20.70 -6.19
CA ALA A 61 5.90 19.27 -6.42
C ALA A 61 5.50 18.50 -5.16
N ALA A 62 6.09 18.82 -4.00
CA ALA A 62 5.70 18.21 -2.72
C ALA A 62 4.25 18.52 -2.34
N VAL A 63 3.84 19.80 -2.45
CA VAL A 63 2.48 20.23 -2.08
C VAL A 63 1.42 19.58 -2.98
N LEU A 64 1.68 19.49 -4.28
CA LEU A 64 0.73 18.87 -5.21
C LEU A 64 0.73 17.34 -5.12
N ALA A 65 1.88 16.72 -4.83
CA ALA A 65 1.93 15.29 -4.53
C ALA A 65 1.13 14.94 -3.28
N GLU A 66 1.32 15.67 -2.18
CA GLU A 66 0.54 15.47 -0.96
C GLU A 66 -0.96 15.62 -1.21
N ARG A 67 -1.36 16.70 -1.91
CA ARG A 67 -2.77 16.93 -2.25
C ARG A 67 -3.35 15.82 -3.10
N ALA A 68 -2.60 15.31 -4.08
CA ALA A 68 -3.05 14.22 -4.93
C ALA A 68 -3.15 12.91 -4.15
N ILE A 69 -2.21 12.64 -3.25
CA ILE A 69 -2.22 11.47 -2.37
C ILE A 69 -3.45 11.50 -1.47
N GLU A 70 -3.71 12.61 -0.79
CA GLU A 70 -4.86 12.75 0.10
C GLU A 70 -6.19 12.62 -0.65
N HIS A 71 -6.31 13.33 -1.79
CA HIS A 71 -7.56 13.40 -2.54
C HIS A 71 -7.94 12.07 -3.22
N PHE A 72 -6.96 11.34 -3.74
CA PHE A 72 -7.21 10.12 -4.52
C PHE A 72 -6.91 8.83 -3.77
N SER A 73 -6.10 8.89 -2.70
CA SER A 73 -5.54 7.71 -2.01
C SER A 73 -5.03 6.65 -3.01
N PRO A 74 -4.19 7.00 -4.00
CA PRO A 74 -3.92 6.12 -5.14
C PRO A 74 -3.15 4.85 -4.77
N ALA A 75 -3.20 3.84 -5.63
CA ALA A 75 -2.40 2.62 -5.49
C ALA A 75 -0.89 2.91 -5.52
N ALA A 76 -0.49 3.89 -6.34
CA ALA A 76 0.84 4.48 -6.34
C ALA A 76 0.81 5.87 -7.00
N LEU A 77 1.84 6.66 -6.73
CA LEU A 77 2.10 7.91 -7.42
C LEU A 77 3.35 7.76 -8.29
N LEU A 78 3.21 8.03 -9.58
CA LEU A 78 4.33 8.06 -10.52
C LEU A 78 4.68 9.50 -10.86
N PHE A 79 5.95 9.84 -10.76
CA PHE A 79 6.45 11.13 -11.20
C PHE A 79 7.25 10.98 -12.48
N VAL A 80 6.72 11.56 -13.55
CA VAL A 80 7.13 11.30 -14.93
C VAL A 80 7.64 12.58 -15.56
N GLY A 81 8.78 12.52 -16.23
CA GLY A 81 9.37 13.72 -16.81
C GLY A 81 10.75 13.48 -17.39
N VAL A 82 11.50 14.56 -17.59
CA VAL A 82 12.86 14.50 -18.11
C VAL A 82 13.91 14.82 -17.03
N ALA A 83 15.14 14.40 -17.27
CA ALA A 83 16.29 14.71 -16.43
C ALA A 83 17.55 14.92 -17.27
N GLY A 84 18.54 15.60 -16.68
CA GLY A 84 19.89 15.65 -17.22
C GLY A 84 20.71 14.45 -16.78
N ALA A 85 21.57 13.91 -17.65
CA ALA A 85 22.55 12.90 -17.28
C ALA A 85 23.72 13.55 -16.51
N LEU A 86 24.15 12.93 -15.41
CA LEU A 86 25.34 13.37 -14.67
C LEU A 86 26.64 12.73 -15.20
N TRP A 87 26.55 11.53 -15.79
CA TRP A 87 27.66 10.76 -16.34
C TRP A 87 27.39 10.38 -17.81
N ASP A 88 27.74 9.14 -18.18
CA ASP A 88 27.64 8.63 -19.55
C ASP A 88 26.26 8.00 -19.84
N THR A 89 25.20 8.43 -19.15
CA THR A 89 23.84 7.95 -19.41
C THR A 89 23.38 8.48 -20.78
N PRO A 90 23.08 7.61 -21.76
CA PRO A 90 22.70 8.05 -23.11
C PRO A 90 21.42 8.88 -23.15
N LEU A 91 21.36 9.84 -24.08
CA LEU A 91 20.14 10.59 -24.37
C LEU A 91 19.03 9.66 -24.83
N GLY A 92 17.81 9.92 -24.37
CA GLY A 92 16.63 9.10 -24.65
C GLY A 92 16.48 7.86 -23.77
N ASP A 93 17.50 7.45 -23.01
CA ASP A 93 17.33 6.36 -22.04
C ASP A 93 16.38 6.76 -20.92
N VAL A 94 15.71 5.75 -20.35
CA VAL A 94 14.81 5.92 -19.21
C VAL A 94 15.56 5.54 -17.95
N VAL A 95 15.59 6.42 -16.96
CA VAL A 95 16.08 6.17 -15.60
C VAL A 95 14.91 6.04 -14.65
N VAL A 96 14.80 4.90 -13.98
CA VAL A 96 13.90 4.68 -12.85
C VAL A 96 14.71 4.86 -11.58
N ALA A 97 14.28 5.77 -10.70
CA ALA A 97 14.99 6.01 -9.45
C ALA A 97 14.91 4.78 -8.54
N THR A 98 16.06 4.23 -8.16
CA THR A 98 16.15 3.31 -6.99
C THR A 98 16.18 4.12 -5.70
N HIS A 99 16.85 5.26 -5.74
CA HIS A 99 16.84 6.26 -4.68
C HIS A 99 16.71 7.65 -5.29
N VAL A 100 16.00 8.52 -4.59
CA VAL A 100 16.07 9.97 -4.81
C VAL A 100 16.93 10.57 -3.72
N GLN A 101 17.91 11.41 -4.09
CA GLN A 101 18.74 12.12 -3.12
C GLN A 101 18.57 13.63 -3.26
N ALA A 102 18.17 14.31 -2.18
CA ALA A 102 18.09 15.76 -2.13
C ALA A 102 19.49 16.37 -1.94
N TYR A 103 20.05 16.97 -3.00
CA TYR A 103 21.48 17.33 -3.00
C TYR A 103 21.83 18.68 -2.36
N HIS A 104 20.82 19.52 -2.08
CA HIS A 104 21.01 20.82 -1.42
C HIS A 104 21.11 20.75 0.11
N GLY A 105 20.91 19.57 0.73
CA GLY A 105 21.04 19.42 2.17
C GLY A 105 22.50 19.53 2.63
N GLY A 106 22.79 20.41 3.58
CA GLY A 106 24.13 20.56 4.12
C GLY A 106 24.28 21.58 5.25
N THR A 107 25.50 21.72 5.75
CA THR A 107 25.90 22.73 6.74
C THR A 107 27.03 23.57 6.16
N ALA A 108 26.92 24.89 6.23
CA ALA A 108 28.00 25.80 5.84
C ALA A 108 28.88 26.09 7.05
N GLU A 109 30.16 25.78 6.94
CA GLU A 109 31.19 25.99 7.97
C GLU A 109 32.37 26.78 7.38
N ASP A 110 33.26 27.29 8.24
CA ASP A 110 34.43 28.06 7.82
C ASP A 110 35.38 27.26 6.91
N ASP A 111 35.38 25.93 7.04
CA ASP A 111 36.16 24.99 6.21
C ASP A 111 35.42 24.51 4.95
N GLY A 112 34.16 24.95 4.74
CA GLY A 112 33.39 24.67 3.54
C GLY A 112 31.97 24.14 3.80
N LEU A 113 31.28 23.78 2.72
CA LEU A 113 29.96 23.15 2.78
C LEU A 113 30.13 21.65 3.07
N LYS A 114 29.34 21.11 4.00
CA LYS A 114 29.34 19.69 4.37
C LYS A 114 28.00 19.05 4.01
N ALA A 115 28.03 18.02 3.17
CA ALA A 115 26.82 17.41 2.64
C ALA A 115 26.07 16.66 3.75
N ARG A 116 24.75 16.84 3.78
CA ARG A 116 23.82 16.08 4.62
C ARG A 116 22.69 15.57 3.73
N PRO A 117 22.98 14.56 2.89
CA PRO A 117 22.03 14.05 1.92
C PRO A 117 20.82 13.47 2.64
N ARG A 118 19.63 13.75 2.10
CA ARG A 118 18.41 13.01 2.43
C ARG A 118 18.07 12.13 1.25
N GLY A 119 17.83 10.85 1.54
CA GLY A 119 17.53 9.83 0.55
C GLY A 119 16.16 9.21 0.78
N TRP A 120 15.46 8.88 -0.30
CA TRP A 120 14.25 8.08 -0.27
C TRP A 120 14.40 6.92 -1.25
N GLU A 121 14.30 5.70 -0.74
CA GLU A 121 14.31 4.48 -1.54
C GLU A 121 12.93 4.25 -2.16
N ILE A 122 12.92 3.72 -3.39
CA ILE A 122 11.70 3.27 -4.03
C ILE A 122 11.04 2.14 -3.22
N ALA A 123 9.71 2.11 -3.17
CA ALA A 123 9.01 1.00 -2.54
C ALA A 123 9.39 -0.34 -3.20
N HIS A 124 9.68 -1.36 -2.38
CA HIS A 124 10.24 -2.63 -2.85
C HIS A 124 9.37 -3.28 -3.93
N ASP A 125 8.05 -3.25 -3.76
CA ASP A 125 7.14 -3.85 -4.69
C ASP A 125 7.01 -3.10 -6.02
N VAL A 126 7.02 -1.76 -5.98
CA VAL A 126 7.11 -0.92 -7.18
C VAL A 126 8.42 -1.21 -7.92
N SER A 127 9.53 -1.35 -7.19
CA SER A 127 10.83 -1.73 -7.75
C SER A 127 10.79 -3.09 -8.45
N GLN A 128 10.19 -4.11 -7.83
CA GLN A 128 10.05 -5.44 -8.45
C GLN A 128 9.26 -5.39 -9.75
N ILE A 129 8.15 -4.63 -9.77
CA ILE A 129 7.33 -4.48 -10.98
C ILE A 129 8.07 -3.71 -12.05
N ALA A 130 8.75 -2.62 -11.71
CA ALA A 130 9.53 -1.84 -12.67
C ALA A 130 10.62 -2.69 -13.33
N HIS A 131 11.36 -3.50 -12.55
CA HIS A 131 12.34 -4.43 -13.09
C HIS A 131 11.70 -5.52 -13.96
N TYR A 132 10.52 -6.01 -13.61
CA TYR A 132 9.77 -6.95 -14.44
C TYR A 132 9.38 -6.33 -15.79
N VAL A 133 8.83 -5.10 -15.78
CA VAL A 133 8.48 -4.36 -17.01
C VAL A 133 9.70 -4.14 -17.90
N ALA A 134 10.82 -3.72 -17.31
CA ALA A 134 12.07 -3.50 -18.04
C ALA A 134 12.59 -4.79 -18.69
N ARG A 135 12.63 -5.91 -17.96
CA ARG A 135 13.05 -7.23 -18.49
C ARG A 135 12.12 -7.77 -19.57
N ALA A 136 10.81 -7.54 -19.42
CA ALA A 136 9.84 -7.98 -20.41
C ALA A 136 10.05 -7.26 -21.76
N GLY A 137 10.63 -6.06 -21.75
CA GLY A 137 10.96 -5.29 -22.96
C GLY A 137 9.74 -4.83 -23.77
N LYS A 138 8.52 -5.05 -23.27
CA LYS A 138 7.24 -4.74 -23.92
C LYS A 138 6.58 -3.55 -23.25
N TRP A 139 7.24 -2.41 -23.33
CA TRP A 139 6.76 -1.15 -22.75
C TRP A 139 6.51 -0.03 -23.77
N GLU A 140 6.82 -0.19 -25.07
CA GLU A 140 6.05 0.29 -26.25
C GLU A 140 6.75 -0.02 -27.59
N PRO A 141 6.02 -0.15 -28.73
CA PRO A 141 6.59 -0.16 -30.10
C PRO A 141 7.27 1.13 -30.59
N ASP A 142 6.93 2.31 -30.05
CA ASP A 142 7.37 3.62 -30.58
C ASP A 142 8.65 4.19 -29.94
N VAL A 143 9.34 3.36 -29.15
CA VAL A 143 10.61 3.74 -28.54
C VAL A 143 11.74 3.52 -29.54
N ALA A 144 12.66 4.46 -29.64
CA ALA A 144 13.81 4.35 -30.53
C ALA A 144 14.57 3.02 -30.28
N PRO A 145 14.93 2.27 -31.35
CA PRO A 145 15.71 1.05 -31.19
C PRO A 145 16.97 1.29 -30.37
N GLY A 146 17.18 0.49 -29.33
CA GLY A 146 18.36 0.57 -28.46
C GLY A 146 18.18 1.39 -27.17
N THR A 147 17.05 2.07 -26.98
CA THR A 147 16.73 2.71 -25.69
C THR A 147 16.69 1.69 -24.55
N GLN A 148 17.38 2.01 -23.45
CA GLN A 148 17.45 1.16 -22.27
C GLN A 148 16.70 1.78 -21.09
N VAL A 149 16.18 0.90 -20.24
CA VAL A 149 15.70 1.27 -18.90
C VAL A 149 16.83 0.99 -17.92
N ARG A 150 17.24 2.02 -17.18
CA ARG A 150 18.32 1.99 -16.21
C ARG A 150 17.76 2.26 -14.83
N PHE A 151 18.32 1.59 -13.83
CA PHE A 151 17.92 1.73 -12.43
C PHE A 151 19.07 2.34 -11.67
N GLY A 152 18.86 3.48 -11.02
CA GLY A 152 19.93 4.18 -10.32
C GLY A 152 19.46 5.37 -9.51
N VAL A 153 20.41 6.09 -8.93
CA VAL A 153 20.10 7.24 -8.07
C VAL A 153 19.77 8.45 -8.93
N ILE A 154 18.76 9.22 -8.53
CA ILE A 154 18.44 10.52 -9.11
C ILE A 154 18.69 11.60 -8.05
N ALA A 155 19.57 12.55 -8.37
CA ALA A 155 19.80 13.73 -7.55
C ALA A 155 18.72 14.79 -7.86
N ALA A 156 18.12 15.36 -6.83
CA ALA A 156 17.03 16.32 -6.96
C ALA A 156 17.30 17.60 -6.15
N GLY A 157 17.05 18.77 -6.75
CA GLY A 157 17.23 20.06 -6.10
C GLY A 157 16.82 21.24 -6.97
N GLU A 158 16.69 22.43 -6.38
CA GLU A 158 16.10 23.64 -7.00
C GLU A 158 16.93 24.31 -8.13
N VAL A 159 18.13 23.83 -8.45
CA VAL A 159 19.00 24.46 -9.45
C VAL A 159 18.98 23.66 -10.75
N VAL A 160 18.72 24.36 -11.87
CA VAL A 160 18.91 23.79 -13.22
C VAL A 160 20.41 23.54 -13.42
N HIS A 161 20.81 22.28 -13.44
CA HIS A 161 22.19 21.90 -13.70
C HIS A 161 22.52 22.03 -15.19
N ASN A 162 23.53 22.85 -15.51
CA ASN A 162 24.05 23.04 -16.86
C ASN A 162 25.51 23.49 -16.83
N SER A 163 26.38 22.73 -16.17
CA SER A 163 27.81 23.01 -16.12
C SER A 163 28.57 21.80 -15.61
N ARG A 164 29.71 21.45 -16.22
CA ARG A 164 30.62 20.43 -15.67
C ARG A 164 31.57 20.96 -14.60
N LEU A 165 31.67 22.28 -14.43
CA LEU A 165 32.75 22.92 -13.67
C LEU A 165 32.26 23.82 -12.53
N SER A 166 30.95 24.09 -12.44
CA SER A 166 30.40 24.95 -11.40
C SER A 166 30.65 24.38 -10.00
N ALA A 167 30.43 25.21 -8.97
CA ALA A 167 30.53 24.73 -7.58
C ALA A 167 29.55 23.57 -7.33
N GLU A 168 28.34 23.67 -7.88
CA GLU A 168 27.29 22.65 -7.82
C GLU A 168 27.69 21.39 -8.58
N ALA A 169 28.32 21.51 -9.76
CA ALA A 169 28.83 20.36 -10.52
C ALA A 169 29.86 19.57 -9.71
N ARG A 170 30.80 20.28 -9.09
CA ARG A 170 31.83 19.69 -8.24
C ARG A 170 31.22 19.07 -6.99
N TRP A 171 30.24 19.74 -6.38
CA TRP A 171 29.50 19.26 -5.22
C TRP A 171 28.79 17.93 -5.49
N ILE A 172 28.01 17.86 -6.58
CA ILE A 172 27.32 16.65 -7.02
C ILE A 172 28.34 15.54 -7.27
N ARG A 173 29.42 15.83 -8.00
CA ARG A 173 30.47 14.85 -8.30
C ARG A 173 31.23 14.35 -7.06
N GLN A 174 31.35 15.15 -6.02
CA GLN A 174 32.08 14.78 -4.80
C GLN A 174 31.20 13.99 -3.82
N HIS A 175 29.92 14.32 -3.71
CA HIS A 175 29.04 13.80 -2.65
C HIS A 175 27.90 12.90 -3.15
N TYR A 176 27.60 12.93 -4.44
CA TYR A 176 26.47 12.24 -5.08
C TYR A 176 26.95 11.50 -6.34
N ASN A 177 28.12 10.86 -6.26
CA ASN A 177 28.82 10.27 -7.41
C ASN A 177 28.17 8.99 -7.96
N ASP A 178 27.19 8.45 -7.25
CA ASP A 178 26.32 7.35 -7.65
C ASP A 178 25.06 7.80 -8.41
N ALA A 179 24.75 9.11 -8.40
CA ALA A 179 23.61 9.67 -9.11
C ALA A 179 23.81 9.59 -10.63
N MET A 180 22.89 8.91 -11.31
CA MET A 180 22.90 8.77 -12.78
C MET A 180 22.30 9.97 -13.49
N ALA A 181 21.35 10.63 -12.84
CA ALA A 181 20.56 11.72 -13.39
C ALA A 181 20.31 12.81 -12.35
N ILE A 182 20.03 14.02 -12.84
CA ILE A 182 19.69 15.19 -12.05
C ILE A 182 18.43 15.90 -12.56
N GLU A 183 17.55 16.28 -11.64
CA GLU A 183 16.31 17.01 -11.91
C GLU A 183 15.90 17.88 -10.71
N MET A 184 14.70 18.47 -10.72
CA MET A 184 14.35 19.58 -9.83
C MET A 184 13.17 19.35 -8.90
N GLU A 185 12.53 18.18 -8.91
CA GLU A 185 11.22 18.01 -8.29
C GLU A 185 11.10 16.72 -7.46
N ALA A 186 11.82 15.65 -7.81
CA ALA A 186 11.61 14.31 -7.28
C ALA A 186 11.80 14.21 -5.76
N ALA A 187 12.69 15.01 -5.16
CA ALA A 187 12.86 15.04 -3.70
C ALA A 187 11.57 15.45 -2.97
N GLY A 188 10.83 16.42 -3.52
CA GLY A 188 9.56 16.86 -2.96
C GLY A 188 8.48 15.79 -3.08
N VAL A 189 8.38 15.16 -4.25
CA VAL A 189 7.41 14.09 -4.50
C VAL A 189 7.70 12.85 -3.64
N ALA A 190 8.97 12.45 -3.55
CA ALA A 190 9.39 11.33 -2.71
C ALA A 190 9.13 11.60 -1.22
N GLN A 191 9.38 12.83 -0.75
CA GLN A 191 9.05 13.24 0.61
C GLN A 191 7.54 13.19 0.88
N ALA A 192 6.71 13.66 -0.04
CA ALA A 192 5.25 13.62 0.09
C ALA A 192 4.74 12.18 0.15
N GLY A 193 5.22 11.29 -0.74
CA GLY A 193 4.90 9.86 -0.70
C GLY A 193 5.32 9.19 0.60
N HIS A 194 6.54 9.49 1.07
CA HIS A 194 7.06 8.94 2.32
C HIS A 194 6.19 9.33 3.54
N LEU A 195 5.77 10.59 3.63
CA LEU A 195 4.90 11.04 4.72
C LEU A 195 3.45 10.53 4.59
N GLY A 196 2.95 10.46 3.36
CA GLY A 196 1.59 10.01 3.07
C GLY A 196 1.42 8.49 3.03
N GLY A 197 2.50 7.71 3.21
CA GLY A 197 2.47 6.26 3.10
C GLY A 197 2.08 5.75 1.69
N CYS A 198 2.26 6.57 0.66
CA CYS A 198 1.95 6.24 -0.72
C CYS A 198 3.20 5.73 -1.45
N PRO A 199 3.16 4.56 -2.10
CA PRO A 199 4.27 4.10 -2.95
C PRO A 199 4.54 5.08 -4.08
N VAL A 200 5.79 5.54 -4.19
CA VAL A 200 6.23 6.47 -5.24
C VAL A 200 7.21 5.80 -6.18
N ALA A 201 7.06 6.03 -7.48
CA ALA A 201 8.09 5.76 -8.48
C ALA A 201 8.44 7.02 -9.25
N ILE A 202 9.74 7.28 -9.44
CA ILE A 202 10.24 8.38 -10.25
C ILE A 202 10.80 7.80 -11.55
N VAL A 203 10.25 8.25 -12.69
CA VAL A 203 10.62 7.78 -14.03
C VAL A 203 11.04 8.99 -14.86
N ARG A 204 12.29 8.99 -15.33
CA ARG A 204 12.89 10.10 -16.06
C ARG A 204 13.46 9.68 -17.39
N GLY A 205 13.15 10.42 -18.45
CA GLY A 205 13.85 10.30 -19.73
C GLY A 205 15.05 11.25 -19.75
N ILE A 206 16.20 10.80 -20.25
CA ILE A 206 17.38 11.65 -20.33
C ILE A 206 17.27 12.60 -21.53
N SER A 207 17.14 13.89 -21.27
CA SER A 207 16.97 14.93 -22.31
C SER A 207 18.23 15.70 -22.65
N ASP A 208 19.18 15.81 -21.71
CA ASP A 208 20.43 16.54 -21.88
C ASP A 208 21.55 15.94 -21.01
N LEU A 209 22.79 16.41 -21.20
CA LEU A 209 23.98 15.94 -20.48
C LEU A 209 24.41 16.87 -19.32
N ALA A 210 23.57 17.84 -18.96
CA ALA A 210 23.78 18.82 -17.90
C ALA A 210 25.15 19.52 -17.90
N ASP A 211 25.73 19.73 -19.09
CA ASP A 211 27.16 19.95 -19.24
C ASP A 211 27.62 21.36 -19.65
N GLY A 212 26.70 22.31 -19.68
CA GLY A 212 26.95 23.66 -20.18
C GLY A 212 26.52 23.87 -21.63
N LYS A 213 26.08 22.83 -22.33
CA LYS A 213 25.59 22.94 -23.72
C LYS A 213 24.07 23.05 -23.85
N LYS A 214 23.34 23.08 -22.73
CA LYS A 214 21.87 23.23 -22.71
C LYS A 214 21.46 24.48 -23.50
N ASN A 215 20.38 24.34 -24.28
CA ASN A 215 19.87 25.31 -25.28
C ASN A 215 20.50 25.19 -26.68
N SER A 216 21.22 24.10 -26.96
CA SER A 216 21.54 23.78 -28.34
C SER A 216 20.27 23.31 -29.09
N ALA A 217 20.23 23.49 -30.41
CA ALA A 217 19.13 22.96 -31.23
C ALA A 217 18.95 21.44 -31.06
N ALA A 218 20.01 20.72 -30.69
CA ALA A 218 19.96 19.29 -30.39
C ALA A 218 19.17 18.99 -29.10
N ASP A 219 19.34 19.78 -28.04
CA ASP A 219 18.64 19.55 -26.76
C ASP A 219 17.13 19.75 -26.87
N HIS A 220 16.71 20.73 -27.67
CA HIS A 220 15.28 20.98 -27.94
C HIS A 220 14.60 19.80 -28.63
N ASN A 221 15.34 19.01 -29.40
CA ASN A 221 14.82 17.82 -30.07
C ASN A 221 14.72 16.61 -29.11
N TRP A 222 15.61 16.53 -28.11
CA TRP A 222 15.65 15.39 -27.21
C TRP A 222 14.61 15.46 -26.10
N GLN A 223 14.22 16.65 -25.62
CA GLN A 223 13.23 16.75 -24.54
C GLN A 223 11.89 16.05 -24.88
N PRO A 224 11.25 16.28 -26.04
CA PRO A 224 10.02 15.56 -26.40
C PRO A 224 10.21 14.05 -26.52
N ILE A 225 11.35 13.59 -27.04
CA ILE A 225 11.68 12.17 -27.20
C ILE A 225 11.84 11.51 -25.81
N ALA A 226 12.65 12.12 -24.95
CA ALA A 226 12.88 11.67 -23.58
C ALA A 226 11.58 11.63 -22.77
N ALA A 227 10.74 12.67 -22.88
CA ALA A 227 9.43 12.71 -22.25
C ALA A 227 8.52 11.57 -22.74
N SER A 228 8.50 11.30 -24.05
CA SER A 228 7.74 10.20 -24.65
C SER A 228 8.20 8.83 -24.12
N HIS A 229 9.52 8.59 -24.07
CA HIS A 229 10.06 7.34 -23.54
C HIS A 229 9.75 7.14 -22.05
N ALA A 230 9.87 8.20 -21.25
CA ALA A 230 9.53 8.16 -19.83
C ALA A 230 8.03 7.86 -19.62
N ALA A 231 7.17 8.54 -20.38
CA ALA A 231 5.72 8.32 -20.34
C ALA A 231 5.34 6.89 -20.75
N ALA A 232 5.94 6.36 -21.82
CA ALA A 232 5.72 4.99 -22.27
C ALA A 232 6.03 3.96 -21.17
N PHE A 233 7.22 4.06 -20.56
CA PHE A 233 7.59 3.17 -19.47
C PHE A 233 6.69 3.34 -18.24
N ALA A 234 6.40 4.58 -17.85
CA ALA A 234 5.59 4.87 -16.66
C ALA A 234 4.14 4.38 -16.80
N VAL A 235 3.51 4.55 -17.96
CA VAL A 235 2.16 4.05 -18.22
C VAL A 235 2.14 2.53 -18.16
N ARG A 236 3.15 1.86 -18.73
CA ARG A 236 3.25 0.40 -18.63
C ARG A 236 3.46 -0.07 -17.18
N LEU A 237 4.24 0.66 -16.39
CA LEU A 237 4.42 0.41 -14.97
C LEU A 237 3.09 0.59 -14.21
N ALA A 238 2.34 1.65 -14.48
CA ALA A 238 1.02 1.91 -13.91
C ALA A 238 0.06 0.73 -14.11
N GLU A 239 -0.04 0.22 -15.35
CA GLU A 239 -0.88 -0.93 -15.67
C GLU A 239 -0.50 -2.18 -14.85
N GLN A 240 0.79 -2.46 -14.70
CA GLN A 240 1.24 -3.64 -13.94
C GLN A 240 1.02 -3.47 -12.42
N LEU A 241 1.12 -2.24 -11.92
CA LEU A 241 0.81 -1.92 -10.52
C LEU A 241 -0.66 -2.19 -10.20
N ILE A 242 -1.58 -1.75 -11.06
CA ILE A 242 -3.02 -2.01 -10.91
C ILE A 242 -3.32 -3.50 -11.04
N ARG A 243 -2.78 -4.20 -12.04
CA ARG A 243 -2.97 -5.66 -12.18
C ARG A 243 -2.55 -6.43 -10.93
N LYS A 244 -1.43 -6.06 -10.30
CA LYS A 244 -1.01 -6.66 -9.02
C LYS A 244 -2.06 -6.41 -7.93
N GLY A 245 -2.58 -5.19 -7.83
CA GLY A 245 -3.70 -4.84 -6.94
C GLY A 245 -4.89 -5.76 -7.16
N GLU A 246 -5.34 -5.90 -8.41
CA GLU A 246 -6.42 -6.80 -8.80
C GLU A 246 -6.15 -8.26 -8.40
N PHE A 247 -4.93 -8.77 -8.59
CA PHE A 247 -4.57 -10.13 -8.16
C PHE A 247 -4.59 -10.29 -6.64
N ARG A 248 -4.17 -9.27 -5.86
CA ARG A 248 -4.31 -9.29 -4.39
C ARG A 248 -5.76 -9.30 -3.99
N THR A 249 -6.59 -8.42 -4.55
CA THR A 249 -8.02 -8.31 -4.21
C THR A 249 -8.80 -9.55 -4.64
N MET A 250 -8.49 -10.14 -5.80
CA MET A 250 -9.06 -11.43 -6.20
C MET A 250 -8.59 -12.57 -5.31
N LYS A 251 -7.30 -12.60 -4.91
CA LYS A 251 -6.80 -13.59 -3.95
C LYS A 251 -7.46 -13.41 -2.59
N GLU A 252 -7.65 -12.19 -2.09
CA GLU A 252 -8.35 -11.91 -0.82
C GLU A 252 -9.84 -12.27 -0.92
N ARG A 253 -10.48 -12.11 -2.09
CA ARG A 253 -11.85 -12.58 -2.36
C ARG A 253 -11.95 -14.10 -2.48
N THR A 254 -10.96 -14.77 -3.05
CA THR A 254 -10.94 -16.24 -3.24
C THR A 254 -10.37 -16.99 -2.02
N SER A 255 -9.49 -16.35 -1.26
CA SER A 255 -9.08 -16.74 0.10
C SER A 255 -10.02 -16.20 1.16
N GLY A 256 -11.09 -15.51 0.75
CA GLY A 256 -12.28 -15.29 1.54
C GLY A 256 -12.94 -16.64 1.80
N GLN A 257 -12.30 -17.45 2.65
CA GLN A 257 -13.08 -18.19 3.61
C GLN A 257 -14.04 -17.17 4.22
N SER A 258 -15.33 -17.37 4.00
CA SER A 258 -16.35 -16.79 4.86
C SER A 258 -16.06 -17.28 6.27
N GLY A 259 -15.19 -16.54 6.95
CA GLY A 259 -14.69 -16.82 8.27
C GLY A 259 -15.31 -15.77 9.17
N SER A 260 -16.17 -16.21 10.07
CA SER A 260 -16.60 -15.36 11.18
C SER A 260 -15.38 -15.11 12.07
N VAL A 261 -14.96 -13.85 12.21
CA VAL A 261 -13.92 -13.46 13.16
C VAL A 261 -14.61 -13.23 14.51
N HIS A 262 -14.46 -14.20 15.41
CA HIS A 262 -14.98 -14.10 16.78
C HIS A 262 -13.88 -13.62 17.72
N ASN A 263 -14.00 -12.40 18.23
CA ASN A 263 -13.14 -11.88 19.30
C ASN A 263 -13.87 -12.01 20.64
N TYR A 264 -13.33 -12.82 21.55
CA TYR A 264 -13.79 -12.93 22.94
C TYR A 264 -12.84 -12.16 23.84
N ALA A 265 -13.37 -11.18 24.58
CA ALA A 265 -12.60 -10.42 25.54
C ALA A 265 -13.42 -10.24 26.83
N ALA A 266 -12.77 -10.34 27.99
CA ALA A 266 -13.39 -10.18 29.30
C ALA A 266 -12.87 -8.90 29.96
N GLY A 267 -13.76 -7.97 30.29
CA GLY A 267 -13.43 -6.65 30.85
C GLY A 267 -14.00 -5.49 30.03
N GLN A 268 -13.48 -4.28 30.24
CA GLN A 268 -13.83 -3.13 29.40
C GLN A 268 -13.15 -3.26 28.04
N VAL A 269 -13.93 -3.44 26.99
CA VAL A 269 -13.43 -3.66 25.61
C VAL A 269 -13.95 -2.53 24.73
N GLY A 270 -13.04 -1.78 24.13
CA GLY A 270 -13.35 -0.85 23.05
C GLY A 270 -13.25 -1.57 21.71
N ILE A 271 -14.26 -1.41 20.85
CA ILE A 271 -14.21 -1.87 19.46
C ILE A 271 -14.02 -0.64 18.58
N GLN A 272 -12.94 -0.62 17.80
CA GLN A 272 -12.70 0.40 16.79
C GLN A 272 -12.56 -0.29 15.43
N ALA A 273 -13.54 -0.11 14.55
CA ALA A 273 -13.50 -0.59 13.18
C ALA A 273 -13.27 0.60 12.24
N VAL A 274 -12.28 0.49 11.35
CA VAL A 274 -11.92 1.57 10.41
C VAL A 274 -12.70 1.44 9.10
N ASN A 275 -12.94 0.22 8.59
CA ASN A 275 -13.75 -0.03 7.40
C ASN A 275 -14.52 -1.36 7.53
N VAL A 276 -15.85 -1.32 7.43
CA VAL A 276 -16.73 -2.50 7.39
C VAL A 276 -17.56 -2.42 6.11
N VAL A 277 -17.34 -3.34 5.17
CA VAL A 277 -18.03 -3.36 3.87
C VAL A 277 -18.67 -4.73 3.65
N GLY A 278 -19.96 -4.74 3.32
CA GLY A 278 -20.71 -5.98 3.01
C GLY A 278 -20.76 -7.03 4.13
N SER A 279 -20.54 -6.61 5.38
CA SER A 279 -20.40 -7.48 6.55
C SER A 279 -21.37 -7.08 7.65
N ASN A 280 -21.88 -8.06 8.40
CA ASN A 280 -22.69 -7.82 9.60
C ASN A 280 -21.80 -7.87 10.84
N VAL A 281 -21.81 -6.82 11.65
CA VAL A 281 -21.14 -6.80 12.96
C VAL A 281 -22.18 -7.13 14.03
N TYR A 282 -22.04 -8.29 14.67
CA TYR A 282 -22.86 -8.67 15.82
C TYR A 282 -22.06 -8.45 17.10
N GLN A 283 -22.51 -7.50 17.93
CA GLN A 283 -22.01 -7.33 19.29
C GLN A 283 -22.98 -8.00 20.25
N ASN A 284 -22.69 -9.24 20.65
CA ASN A 284 -23.34 -9.82 21.82
C ASN A 284 -22.66 -9.26 23.07
N SER A 285 -23.22 -8.18 23.61
CA SER A 285 -22.94 -7.79 24.99
C SER A 285 -23.90 -8.58 25.88
N SER A 286 -23.45 -9.72 26.38
CA SER A 286 -24.12 -10.34 27.51
C SER A 286 -24.00 -9.35 28.67
N GLY A 287 -25.13 -8.89 29.22
CA GLY A 287 -25.12 -8.31 30.56
C GLY A 287 -24.48 -9.30 31.54
N PRO A 288 -24.16 -8.90 32.78
CA PRO A 288 -23.65 -9.85 33.77
C PRO A 288 -24.55 -11.07 33.80
N ILE A 289 -23.99 -12.26 33.48
CA ILE A 289 -24.75 -13.50 33.31
C ILE A 289 -25.57 -13.74 34.57
N GLY A 290 -26.86 -13.47 34.45
CA GLY A 290 -27.74 -13.17 35.57
C GLY A 290 -28.58 -14.38 35.94
N GLY A 291 -27.93 -15.52 36.18
CA GLY A 291 -28.57 -16.72 36.72
C GLY A 291 -28.69 -17.91 35.76
N ALA A 292 -29.27 -18.98 36.29
CA ALA A 292 -29.34 -20.31 35.69
C ALA A 292 -29.90 -20.39 34.26
N ARG A 293 -30.92 -19.56 33.95
CA ARG A 293 -31.56 -19.54 32.62
C ARG A 293 -30.64 -19.01 31.54
N ASP A 294 -29.71 -18.13 31.90
CA ASP A 294 -28.77 -17.51 30.98
C ASP A 294 -27.64 -18.49 30.61
N LEU A 295 -27.17 -19.27 31.58
CA LEU A 295 -26.23 -20.37 31.34
C LEU A 295 -26.79 -21.47 30.44
N ALA A 296 -28.07 -21.82 30.59
CA ALA A 296 -28.72 -22.82 29.73
C ALA A 296 -28.82 -22.35 28.27
N ALA A 297 -29.07 -21.06 28.03
CA ALA A 297 -29.09 -20.50 26.68
C ALA A 297 -27.70 -20.54 26.03
N GLU A 298 -26.65 -20.22 26.79
CA GLU A 298 -25.27 -20.28 26.30
C GLU A 298 -24.78 -21.73 26.05
N LEU A 299 -25.20 -22.70 26.86
CA LEU A 299 -24.93 -24.13 26.59
C LEU A 299 -25.55 -24.59 25.27
N ALA A 300 -26.76 -24.15 24.94
CA ALA A 300 -27.40 -24.45 23.67
C ALA A 300 -26.62 -23.84 22.48
N ILE A 301 -26.04 -22.65 22.65
CA ILE A 301 -25.17 -22.03 21.63
C ILE A 301 -23.90 -22.87 21.41
N VAL A 302 -23.24 -23.31 22.49
CA VAL A 302 -22.05 -24.18 22.41
C VAL A 302 -22.38 -25.50 21.71
N ARG A 303 -23.55 -26.09 21.97
CA ARG A 303 -24.02 -27.31 21.31
C ARG A 303 -24.17 -27.13 19.80
N ALA A 304 -24.80 -26.03 19.37
CA ALA A 304 -24.98 -25.73 17.95
C ALA A 304 -23.65 -25.47 17.23
N GLU A 305 -22.65 -24.91 17.93
CA GLU A 305 -21.31 -24.71 17.36
C GLU A 305 -20.52 -26.00 17.26
N LEU A 306 -20.59 -26.86 18.27
CA LEU A 306 -19.98 -28.17 18.25
C LEU A 306 -20.50 -29.01 17.07
N GLU A 307 -21.80 -28.93 16.78
CA GLU A 307 -22.41 -29.58 15.61
C GLU A 307 -21.89 -29.01 14.28
N ARG A 308 -21.70 -27.69 14.19
CA ARG A 308 -21.09 -27.05 13.01
C ARG A 308 -19.64 -27.48 12.81
N GLU A 309 -18.85 -27.59 13.87
CA GLU A 309 -17.45 -28.01 13.77
C GLU A 309 -17.32 -29.50 13.42
N ARG A 310 -18.23 -30.35 13.89
CA ARG A 310 -18.36 -31.73 13.39
C ARG A 310 -18.70 -31.77 11.90
N ALA A 311 -19.69 -30.98 11.45
CA ALA A 311 -20.09 -30.93 10.05
C ALA A 311 -18.96 -30.45 9.12
N ARG A 312 -18.01 -29.67 9.64
CA ARG A 312 -16.79 -29.22 8.95
C ARG A 312 -15.64 -30.23 9.01
N GLY A 313 -15.80 -31.34 9.72
CA GLY A 313 -14.76 -32.35 9.91
C GLY A 313 -13.64 -31.92 10.85
N GLN A 314 -13.84 -30.88 11.68
CA GLN A 314 -12.85 -30.42 12.66
C GLN A 314 -12.94 -31.20 13.98
N VAL A 315 -14.02 -31.94 14.19
CA VAL A 315 -14.25 -32.79 15.37
C VAL A 315 -14.68 -34.16 14.90
N ASP A 316 -13.98 -35.20 15.37
CA ASP A 316 -14.36 -36.58 15.10
C ASP A 316 -15.62 -37.00 15.88
N ASP A 317 -16.30 -38.06 15.43
CA ASP A 317 -17.55 -38.51 16.02
C ASP A 317 -17.43 -38.94 17.50
N ALA A 318 -16.26 -39.45 17.91
CA ALA A 318 -16.03 -39.88 19.30
C ALA A 318 -15.88 -38.68 20.23
N THR A 319 -15.08 -37.68 19.82
CA THR A 319 -14.92 -36.41 20.53
C THR A 319 -16.23 -35.64 20.59
N TYR A 320 -17.01 -35.62 19.50
CA TYR A 320 -18.34 -35.01 19.47
C TYR A 320 -19.30 -35.68 20.46
N GLY A 321 -19.36 -37.02 20.46
CA GLY A 321 -20.23 -37.77 21.38
C GLY A 321 -19.87 -37.54 22.86
N ALA A 322 -18.57 -37.52 23.18
CA ALA A 322 -18.10 -37.20 24.53
C ALA A 322 -18.45 -35.77 24.94
N ALA A 323 -18.26 -34.79 24.05
CA ALA A 323 -18.58 -33.40 24.33
C ALA A 323 -20.09 -33.15 24.50
N CYS A 324 -20.95 -33.83 23.73
CA CYS A 324 -22.40 -33.81 23.92
C CYS A 324 -22.80 -34.38 25.30
N THR A 325 -22.14 -35.44 25.74
CA THR A 325 -22.38 -36.03 27.07
C THR A 325 -22.07 -35.05 28.20
N GLU A 326 -20.97 -34.31 28.09
CA GLU A 326 -20.61 -33.28 29.09
C GLU A 326 -21.56 -32.08 29.04
N LEU A 327 -22.06 -31.69 27.85
CA LEU A 327 -23.10 -30.67 27.72
C LEU A 327 -24.41 -31.10 28.38
N ASP A 328 -24.84 -32.35 28.19
CA ASP A 328 -26.04 -32.91 28.81
C ASP A 328 -25.91 -32.96 30.35
N GLN A 329 -24.74 -33.34 30.87
CA GLN A 329 -24.45 -33.31 32.31
C GLN A 329 -24.49 -31.88 32.88
N ALA A 330 -24.03 -30.88 32.12
CA ALA A 330 -24.10 -29.49 32.52
C ALA A 330 -25.55 -28.96 32.55
N ASP A 331 -26.36 -29.31 31.54
CA ASP A 331 -27.79 -28.97 31.47
C ASP A 331 -28.58 -29.62 32.62
N GLU A 332 -28.35 -30.90 32.90
CA GLU A 332 -29.00 -31.62 34.00
C GLU A 332 -28.62 -31.02 35.36
N ALA A 333 -27.32 -30.72 35.56
CA ALA A 333 -26.85 -30.07 36.78
C ALA A 333 -27.40 -28.64 36.93
N LEU A 334 -27.68 -27.91 35.84
CA LEU A 334 -28.37 -26.63 35.91
C LEU A 334 -29.84 -26.78 36.29
N GLY A 335 -30.50 -27.90 36.00
CA GLY A 335 -31.88 -28.17 36.40
C GLY A 335 -32.05 -28.62 37.85
N ALA A 336 -30.99 -29.11 38.50
CA ALA A 336 -31.02 -29.65 39.86
C ALA A 336 -31.00 -28.55 40.95
N GLU A 337 -31.72 -28.78 42.05
CA GLU A 337 -31.66 -27.96 43.28
C GLU A 337 -30.73 -28.60 44.31
N GLY A 338 -29.84 -27.82 44.92
CA GLY A 338 -28.96 -28.30 46.01
C GLY A 338 -27.57 -27.65 46.03
N PRO A 339 -26.82 -27.80 47.13
CA PRO A 339 -25.53 -27.13 47.34
C PRO A 339 -24.42 -27.58 46.39
N GLU A 340 -24.50 -28.78 45.82
CA GLU A 340 -23.49 -29.33 44.89
C GLU A 340 -23.72 -28.94 43.42
N ARG A 341 -24.81 -28.22 43.12
CA ARG A 341 -25.23 -27.86 41.76
C ARG A 341 -24.10 -27.18 40.97
N LYS A 342 -23.49 -26.17 41.60
CA LYS A 342 -22.40 -25.38 41.04
C LYS A 342 -21.18 -26.23 40.67
N ASP A 343 -20.78 -27.13 41.57
CA ASP A 343 -19.58 -27.95 41.39
C ASP A 343 -19.77 -28.96 40.26
N LYS A 344 -20.99 -29.50 40.10
CA LYS A 344 -21.35 -30.41 39.01
C LYS A 344 -21.31 -29.70 37.65
N VAL A 345 -21.90 -28.50 37.55
CA VAL A 345 -21.85 -27.69 36.32
C VAL A 345 -20.40 -27.33 35.95
N VAL A 346 -19.61 -26.87 36.92
CA VAL A 346 -18.20 -26.50 36.68
C VAL A 346 -17.36 -27.72 36.28
N LEU A 347 -17.62 -28.90 36.86
CA LEU A 347 -16.88 -30.12 36.52
C LEU A 347 -17.17 -30.58 35.09
N ALA A 348 -18.44 -30.60 34.68
CA ALA A 348 -18.84 -30.95 33.32
C ALA A 348 -18.23 -29.99 32.29
N LEU A 349 -18.28 -28.68 32.56
CA LEU A 349 -17.68 -27.67 31.68
C LEU A 349 -16.14 -27.79 31.60
N LYS A 350 -15.45 -28.17 32.68
CA LYS A 350 -13.99 -28.41 32.64
C LYS A 350 -13.63 -29.61 31.75
N ARG A 351 -14.41 -30.68 31.82
CA ARG A 351 -14.22 -31.87 30.97
C ARG A 351 -14.49 -31.54 29.51
N LEU A 352 -15.59 -30.83 29.24
CA LEU A 352 -15.89 -30.29 27.92
C LEU A 352 -14.72 -29.44 27.39
N GLY A 353 -14.16 -28.55 28.21
CA GLY A 353 -13.02 -27.70 27.85
C GLY A 353 -11.78 -28.49 27.45
N GLY A 354 -11.54 -29.66 28.06
CA GLY A 354 -10.49 -30.59 27.64
C GLY A 354 -10.75 -31.18 26.26
N LEU A 355 -11.99 -31.61 26.00
CA LEU A 355 -12.41 -32.24 24.74
C LEU A 355 -12.38 -31.27 23.55
N VAL A 356 -12.63 -29.98 23.78
CA VAL A 356 -12.66 -28.95 22.72
C VAL A 356 -11.44 -28.01 22.75
N SER A 357 -10.38 -28.38 23.47
CA SER A 357 -9.20 -27.53 23.70
C SER A 357 -8.50 -27.09 22.40
N GLU A 358 -8.48 -27.94 21.39
CA GLU A 358 -7.91 -27.65 20.06
C GLU A 358 -8.79 -26.71 19.21
N LEU A 359 -10.04 -26.47 19.62
CA LEU A 359 -11.00 -25.59 18.94
C LEU A 359 -11.05 -24.25 19.67
N ALA A 360 -10.12 -23.35 19.34
CA ALA A 360 -9.91 -22.09 20.07
C ALA A 360 -11.21 -21.30 20.37
N GLY A 361 -12.14 -21.23 19.42
CA GLY A 361 -13.44 -20.56 19.61
C GLY A 361 -14.33 -21.22 20.66
N LEU A 362 -14.47 -22.56 20.60
CA LEU A 362 -15.25 -23.34 21.56
C LEU A 362 -14.57 -23.37 22.94
N ALA A 363 -13.25 -23.55 22.99
CA ALA A 363 -12.48 -23.54 24.23
C ALA A 363 -12.63 -22.21 25.00
N ALA A 364 -12.63 -21.08 24.29
CA ALA A 364 -12.84 -19.76 24.89
C ALA A 364 -14.24 -19.62 25.49
N LYS A 365 -15.29 -20.04 24.77
CA LYS A 365 -16.67 -20.02 25.28
C LYS A 365 -16.87 -20.90 26.50
N VAL A 366 -16.32 -22.12 26.47
CA VAL A 366 -16.39 -23.04 27.61
C VAL A 366 -15.67 -22.43 28.82
N THR A 367 -14.55 -21.74 28.62
CA THR A 367 -13.85 -21.02 29.69
C THR A 367 -14.70 -19.89 30.29
N ALA A 368 -15.39 -19.12 29.45
CA ALA A 368 -16.32 -18.08 29.91
C ALA A 368 -17.51 -18.68 30.69
N LEU A 369 -18.07 -19.79 30.22
CA LEU A 369 -19.11 -20.54 30.93
C LEU A 369 -18.63 -21.06 32.29
N ILE A 370 -17.39 -21.54 32.40
CA ILE A 370 -16.80 -21.96 33.69
C ILE A 370 -16.74 -20.77 34.65
N ALA A 371 -16.34 -19.59 34.17
CA ALA A 371 -16.29 -18.38 34.99
C ALA A 371 -17.70 -17.95 35.45
N ALA A 372 -18.69 -18.00 34.55
CA ALA A 372 -20.08 -17.70 34.86
C ALA A 372 -20.70 -18.70 35.86
N ALA A 373 -20.46 -20.00 35.66
CA ALA A 373 -20.94 -21.06 36.55
C ALA A 373 -20.34 -20.92 37.97
N LYS A 374 -19.10 -20.46 38.09
CA LYS A 374 -18.49 -20.13 39.41
C LYS A 374 -19.19 -18.97 40.14
N GLY A 375 -19.97 -18.16 39.43
CA GLY A 375 -20.78 -17.08 39.99
C GLY A 375 -22.21 -17.48 40.39
N LEU A 376 -22.63 -18.73 40.15
CA LEU A 376 -23.93 -19.23 40.62
C LEU A 376 -23.95 -19.24 42.16
N ALA A 377 -24.99 -18.61 42.73
CA ALA A 377 -25.27 -18.56 44.16
C ALA A 377 -26.07 -19.80 44.62
#